data_AF-A0A4U6UNG9-F1
#
_entry.id   AF-A0A4U6UNG9-F1
#
_cell.length_a   1.000
_cell.length_b   1.000
_cell.length_c   1.000
_cell.angle_alpha   90.00
_cell.angle_beta   90.00
_cell.angle_gamma   90.00
#
_symmetry.space_group_name_H-M   'P 1'
#
loop_
_entity.id
_entity.type
_entity.pdbx_description
1 polymer ?
#
loop_
_entity_poly.entity_id
_entity_poly.type
_entity_poly.pdbx_seq_one_letter_code
_entity_poly.pdbx_strand_id
1 'polypeptide(L)'
;MANHGAAAALLIASLLVSVALAGAAGARRPLNARIAVNRDASRAYVVKQQEDAAAAVPSLSCSKVHGVQEEETCFSVAQGAGLTQDDFLGFNPNINCAKVFVGQWVCLAATAGGA
;
A
#
# COMPACT_ATOMS: atom_id res chain seq x y z
N MET A 1 6.40 37.96 57.55
CA MET A 1 5.43 36.92 57.94
C MET A 1 4.16 37.13 57.12
N ALA A 2 3.96 36.31 56.09
CA ALA A 2 2.67 35.94 55.51
C ALA A 2 2.98 34.94 54.39
N ASN A 3 2.66 33.69 54.67
CA ASN A 3 2.91 32.50 53.88
C ASN A 3 1.56 31.88 53.51
N HIS A 4 1.07 32.18 52.31
CA HIS A 4 0.01 31.42 51.66
C HIS A 4 0.47 31.30 50.20
N GLY A 5 0.91 30.15 49.68
CA GLY A 5 0.23 28.89 49.76
C GLY A 5 -0.42 28.64 48.39
N ALA A 6 0.38 28.27 47.39
CA ALA A 6 -0.08 27.59 46.18
C ALA A 6 1.08 26.77 45.64
N ALA A 7 1.04 25.48 45.98
CA ALA A 7 1.90 24.45 45.46
C ALA A 7 1.47 24.04 44.04
N ALA A 8 2.35 23.24 43.42
CA ALA A 8 2.08 22.33 42.30
C ALA A 8 2.12 22.93 40.89
N ALA A 9 3.34 22.97 40.37
CA ALA A 9 3.75 22.27 39.16
C ALA A 9 2.61 21.73 38.26
N LEU A 10 2.51 22.26 37.03
CA LEU A 10 2.17 21.44 35.86
C LEU A 10 2.93 21.99 34.65
N LEU A 11 4.12 21.42 34.46
CA LEU A 11 4.78 21.28 33.17
C LEU A 11 3.82 20.61 32.19
N ILE A 12 3.25 21.33 31.22
CA ILE A 12 2.85 20.66 29.98
C ILE A 12 3.04 21.62 28.80
N ALA A 13 4.27 21.66 28.30
CA ALA A 13 4.55 21.93 26.91
C ALA A 13 3.85 20.82 26.09
N SER A 14 2.61 21.05 25.66
CA SER A 14 1.91 20.12 24.78
C SER A 14 2.20 20.50 23.33
N LEU A 15 3.38 20.05 22.88
CA LEU A 15 3.64 19.74 21.47
C LEU A 15 2.55 18.77 21.00
N LEU A 16 1.65 19.23 20.12
CA LEU A 16 0.83 18.32 19.33
C LEU A 16 1.29 18.38 17.87
N VAL A 17 2.56 18.01 17.66
CA VAL A 17 2.99 17.47 16.38
C VAL A 17 2.52 16.02 16.36
N SER A 18 1.39 15.77 15.71
CA SER A 18 0.97 14.41 15.37
C SER A 18 1.29 14.16 13.91
N VAL A 19 2.55 13.83 13.63
CA VAL A 19 2.91 13.13 12.38
C VAL A 19 2.42 11.69 12.57
N ALA A 20 1.25 11.39 12.02
CA ALA A 20 0.81 10.01 11.86
C ALA A 20 1.57 9.41 10.66
N LEU A 21 2.76 8.87 10.93
CA LEU A 21 3.44 7.96 10.02
C LEU A 21 2.76 6.59 10.16
N ALA A 22 1.70 6.35 9.38
CA ALA A 22 1.13 5.02 9.28
C ALA A 22 2.06 4.15 8.42
N GLY A 23 2.94 3.41 9.11
CA GLY A 23 3.78 2.39 8.50
C GLY A 23 2.95 1.31 7.80
N ALA A 24 3.46 0.89 6.64
CA ALA A 24 2.98 -0.26 5.90
C ALA A 24 3.07 -1.53 6.77
N ALA A 25 1.94 -1.93 7.35
CA ALA A 25 1.78 -3.27 7.88
C ALA A 25 1.48 -4.20 6.71
N GLY A 26 2.46 -5.04 6.36
CA GLY A 26 2.29 -6.11 5.38
C GLY A 26 1.02 -6.91 5.67
N ALA A 27 0.16 -6.99 4.67
CA ALA A 27 -1.12 -7.69 4.72
C ALA A 27 -0.91 -9.20 4.86
N ARG A 28 -0.69 -9.67 6.09
CA ARG A 28 -0.83 -11.09 6.43
C ARG A 28 -2.33 -11.38 6.49
N ARG A 29 -2.84 -12.03 5.43
CA ARG A 29 -4.20 -12.57 5.40
C ARG A 29 -4.40 -13.54 6.58
N PRO A 30 -5.40 -13.35 7.45
CA PRO A 30 -5.73 -14.34 8.47
C PRO A 30 -6.19 -15.64 7.78
N LEU A 31 -5.58 -16.79 8.11
CA LEU A 31 -5.98 -18.13 7.62
C LEU A 31 -7.37 -18.56 8.12
N ASN A 32 -7.97 -17.79 9.02
CA ASN A 32 -9.27 -18.01 9.62
C ASN A 32 -10.37 -17.35 8.78
N ALA A 33 -10.55 -17.85 7.55
CA ALA A 33 -11.79 -17.65 6.81
C ALA A 33 -12.93 -18.32 7.59
N ARG A 34 -13.72 -17.53 8.32
CA ARG A 34 -14.94 -18.03 8.97
C ARG A 34 -15.95 -18.31 7.87
N ILE A 35 -16.13 -19.58 7.49
CA ILE A 35 -17.22 -19.98 6.59
C ILE A 35 -18.54 -19.70 7.34
N ALA A 36 -19.24 -18.63 6.96
CA ALA A 36 -20.57 -18.34 7.45
C ALA A 36 -21.57 -19.24 6.70
N VAL A 37 -22.04 -20.31 7.35
CA VAL A 37 -23.06 -21.18 6.77
C VAL A 37 -24.44 -20.69 7.20
N ASN A 38 -25.30 -20.31 6.26
CA ASN A 38 -26.67 -19.93 6.55
C ASN A 38 -27.63 -21.03 6.04
N ARG A 39 -28.67 -21.32 6.81
CA ARG A 39 -29.68 -22.31 6.46
C ARG A 39 -30.78 -21.61 5.66
N ASP A 40 -30.86 -21.90 4.36
CA ASP A 40 -31.95 -21.39 3.53
C ASP A 40 -33.29 -22.07 3.93
N ALA A 41 -34.41 -21.46 3.56
CA ALA A 41 -35.76 -22.00 3.72
C ALA A 41 -35.88 -23.43 3.17
N SER A 42 -35.04 -23.79 2.21
CA SER A 42 -34.91 -25.11 1.60
C SER A 42 -34.17 -26.16 2.46
N ARG A 43 -33.73 -25.80 3.68
CA ARG A 43 -32.86 -26.60 4.57
C ARG A 43 -31.52 -27.03 3.93
N ALA A 44 -31.17 -26.48 2.78
CA ALA A 44 -29.86 -26.66 2.16
C ALA A 44 -28.82 -25.78 2.86
N TYR A 45 -27.63 -26.34 3.04
CA TYR A 45 -26.46 -25.56 3.47
C TYR A 45 -25.95 -24.75 2.27
N VAL A 46 -26.21 -23.46 2.26
CA VAL A 46 -25.68 -22.56 1.22
C VAL A 46 -24.43 -21.88 1.77
N VAL A 47 -23.29 -22.12 1.12
CA VAL A 47 -22.08 -21.33 1.38
C VAL A 47 -22.29 -19.98 0.70
N LYS A 48 -22.57 -18.94 1.49
CA LYS A 48 -22.44 -17.59 0.97
C LYS A 48 -20.96 -17.31 0.88
N GLN A 49 -20.41 -17.29 -0.34
CA GLN A 49 -19.14 -16.63 -0.58
C GLN A 49 -19.41 -15.15 -0.30
N GLN A 50 -19.21 -14.77 0.96
CA GLN A 50 -18.92 -13.39 1.30
C GLN A 50 -17.59 -13.14 0.59
N GLU A 51 -17.65 -12.66 -0.64
CA GLU A 51 -16.50 -12.06 -1.31
C GLU A 51 -16.20 -10.82 -0.48
N ASP A 52 -15.44 -11.02 0.61
CA ASP A 52 -14.82 -9.97 1.39
C ASP A 52 -14.26 -9.00 0.37
N ALA A 53 -14.90 -7.84 0.22
CA ALA A 53 -14.67 -6.92 -0.88
C ALA A 53 -13.18 -6.77 -1.08
N ALA A 54 -12.64 -7.50 -2.07
CA ALA A 54 -11.27 -7.35 -2.47
C ALA A 54 -11.21 -5.91 -2.91
N ALA A 55 -10.57 -5.05 -2.11
CA ALA A 55 -10.39 -3.65 -2.43
C ALA A 55 -10.04 -3.60 -3.91
N ALA A 56 -10.91 -2.97 -4.71
CA ALA A 56 -10.77 -2.97 -6.16
C ALA A 56 -9.33 -2.57 -6.45
N VAL A 57 -8.56 -3.44 -7.12
CA VAL A 57 -7.18 -3.09 -7.47
C VAL A 57 -7.33 -1.87 -8.37
N PRO A 58 -6.89 -0.68 -7.94
CA PRO A 58 -7.10 0.53 -8.72
C PRO A 58 -6.45 0.30 -10.09
N SER A 59 -7.15 0.68 -11.14
CA SER A 59 -6.55 0.63 -12.47
C SER A 59 -5.37 1.60 -12.48
N LEU A 60 -4.21 1.19 -12.99
CA LEU A 60 -3.06 2.08 -13.12
C LEU A 60 -3.02 2.64 -14.54
N SER A 61 -3.00 3.96 -14.66
CA SER A 61 -2.76 4.65 -15.91
C SER A 61 -1.31 5.13 -15.96
N CYS A 62 -0.53 4.65 -16.94
CA CYS A 62 0.85 5.05 -17.11
C CYS A 62 0.95 6.37 -17.90
N SER A 63 1.58 7.40 -17.30
CA SER A 63 1.77 8.72 -17.91
C SER A 63 3.19 8.98 -18.42
N LYS A 64 4.17 8.16 -18.01
CA LYS A 64 5.55 8.21 -18.52
C LYS A 64 6.08 6.80 -18.72
N VAL A 65 6.51 6.49 -19.94
CA VAL A 65 7.09 5.19 -20.32
C VAL A 65 8.59 5.31 -20.60
N HIS A 66 9.31 4.23 -20.38
CA HIS A 66 10.72 4.07 -20.72
C HIS A 66 10.93 2.70 -21.35
N GLY A 67 11.71 2.65 -22.43
CA GLY A 67 12.18 1.40 -22.99
C GLY A 67 13.51 1.07 -22.33
N VAL A 68 13.60 -0.08 -21.67
CA VAL A 68 14.84 -0.53 -21.01
C VAL A 68 15.98 -0.58 -22.04
N GLN A 69 17.12 0.00 -21.70
CA GLN A 69 18.32 0.08 -22.54
C GLN A 69 19.30 -1.05 -22.20
N GLU A 70 20.37 -1.14 -22.98
CA GLU A 70 21.47 -2.08 -22.70
C GLU A 70 22.07 -1.80 -21.31
N GLU A 71 22.45 -2.88 -20.61
CA GLU A 71 23.00 -2.85 -19.24
C GLU A 71 22.09 -2.30 -18.13
N GLU A 72 20.84 -1.92 -18.45
CA GLU A 72 19.88 -1.47 -17.46
C GLU A 72 19.21 -2.62 -16.71
N THR A 73 18.99 -2.41 -15.42
CA THR A 73 18.18 -3.27 -14.53
C THR A 73 16.95 -2.49 -14.06
N CYS A 74 15.95 -3.16 -13.48
CA CYS A 74 14.85 -2.45 -12.81
C CYS A 74 15.35 -1.41 -11.79
N PHE A 75 16.42 -1.74 -11.05
CA PHE A 75 16.97 -0.85 -10.04
C PHE A 75 17.63 0.39 -10.65
N SER A 76 18.45 0.22 -11.69
CA SER A 76 19.12 1.36 -12.33
C SER A 76 18.11 2.27 -13.06
N VAL A 77 17.08 1.70 -13.68
CA VAL A 77 15.98 2.46 -14.30
C VAL A 77 15.20 3.25 -13.24
N ALA A 78 14.82 2.61 -12.13
CA ALA A 78 14.11 3.27 -11.04
C ALA A 78 14.95 4.42 -10.45
N GLN A 79 16.23 4.16 -10.15
CA GLN A 79 17.16 5.16 -9.63
C GLN A 79 17.35 6.32 -10.60
N GLY A 80 17.56 6.05 -11.90
CA GLY A 80 17.69 7.07 -12.95
C GLY A 80 16.43 7.92 -13.13
N ALA A 81 15.26 7.36 -12.81
CA ALA A 81 13.99 8.08 -12.80
C ALA A 81 13.69 8.80 -11.47
N GLY A 82 14.56 8.68 -10.45
CA GLY A 82 14.33 9.24 -9.12
C GLY A 82 13.25 8.52 -8.31
N LEU A 83 12.96 7.25 -8.64
CA LEU A 83 11.97 6.40 -7.97
C LEU A 83 12.63 5.49 -6.94
N THR A 84 11.89 5.14 -5.88
CA THR A 84 12.24 3.97 -5.08
C THR A 84 11.96 2.69 -5.87
N GLN A 85 12.59 1.58 -5.48
CA GLN A 85 12.32 0.28 -6.09
C GLN A 85 10.85 -0.12 -5.92
N ASP A 86 10.24 0.20 -4.77
CA ASP A 86 8.85 -0.12 -4.47
C ASP A 86 7.87 0.69 -5.33
N ASP A 87 8.14 1.99 -5.56
CA ASP A 87 7.32 2.81 -6.47
C ASP A 87 7.37 2.26 -7.90
N PHE A 88 8.58 1.92 -8.38
CA PHE A 88 8.75 1.33 -9.71
C PHE A 88 8.01 0.00 -9.85
N LEU A 89 8.07 -0.88 -8.85
CA LEU A 89 7.33 -2.15 -8.87
C LEU A 89 5.82 -1.93 -8.75
N GLY A 90 5.40 -0.91 -8.01
CA GLY A 90 4.01 -0.48 -7.92
C GLY A 90 3.44 -0.02 -9.28
N PHE A 91 4.23 0.69 -10.08
CA PHE A 91 3.85 1.11 -11.43
C PHE A 91 3.88 -0.04 -12.45
N ASN A 92 4.63 -1.11 -12.16
CA ASN A 92 4.86 -2.23 -13.06
C ASN A 92 4.52 -3.59 -12.39
N PRO A 93 3.27 -3.81 -11.94
CA PRO A 93 2.93 -4.97 -11.11
C PRO A 93 3.13 -6.33 -11.79
N ASN A 94 3.25 -6.36 -13.11
CA ASN A 94 3.47 -7.57 -13.90
C ASN A 94 4.95 -7.81 -14.27
N ILE A 95 5.88 -6.95 -13.84
CA ILE A 95 7.28 -7.05 -14.25
C ILE A 95 8.00 -8.17 -13.51
N ASN A 96 8.87 -8.89 -14.24
CA ASN A 96 9.86 -9.78 -13.65
C ASN A 96 11.25 -9.17 -13.84
N CYS A 97 11.79 -8.54 -12.79
CA CYS A 97 13.08 -7.86 -12.84
C CYS A 97 14.28 -8.78 -13.11
N ALA A 98 14.15 -10.09 -12.85
CA ALA A 98 15.19 -11.06 -13.20
C ALA A 98 15.21 -11.43 -14.69
N LYS A 99 14.21 -11.00 -15.46
CA LYS A 99 14.05 -11.32 -16.89
C LYS A 99 13.72 -10.07 -17.73
N VAL A 100 14.09 -8.88 -17.25
CA VAL A 100 13.95 -7.65 -18.03
C VAL A 100 14.87 -7.72 -19.24
N PHE A 101 14.45 -7.13 -20.37
CA PHE A 101 15.19 -7.15 -21.61
C PHE A 101 15.19 -5.78 -22.30
N VAL A 102 16.20 -5.54 -23.14
CA VAL A 102 16.33 -4.31 -23.93
C VAL A 102 15.10 -4.12 -24.81
N GLY A 103 14.52 -2.92 -24.77
CA GLY A 103 13.29 -2.55 -25.47
C GLY A 103 12.00 -2.90 -24.73
N GLN A 104 12.06 -3.53 -23.56
CA GLN A 104 10.87 -3.73 -22.73
C GLN A 104 10.34 -2.38 -22.23
N TRP A 105 9.06 -2.10 -22.47
CA TRP A 105 8.40 -0.91 -21.94
C TRP A 105 8.10 -1.07 -20.45
N VAL A 106 8.52 -0.08 -19.67
CA VAL A 106 8.23 0.06 -18.24
C VAL A 106 7.66 1.43 -17.95
N CYS A 107 6.84 1.52 -16.92
CA CYS A 107 6.22 2.75 -16.46
C CYS A 107 7.08 3.44 -15.40
N LEU A 108 7.30 4.74 -15.56
CA LEU A 108 8.05 5.59 -14.63
C LEU A 108 7.17 6.61 -13.90
N ALA A 109 5.91 6.76 -14.30
CA ALA A 109 4.92 7.55 -13.59
C ALA A 109 3.53 6.99 -13.89
N ALA A 110 2.76 6.67 -12.85
CA ALA A 110 1.40 6.19 -12.99
C ALA A 110 0.45 6.90 -12.03
N THR A 111 -0.82 7.00 -12.41
CA THR A 111 -1.90 7.43 -11.54
C THR A 111 -2.89 6.30 -11.33
N ALA A 112 -3.42 6.19 -10.11
CA ALA A 112 -4.56 5.33 -9.84
C ALA A 112 -5.80 5.94 -10.50
N GLY A 113 -6.39 5.21 -11.45
CA GLY A 113 -7.74 5.43 -11.93
C GLY A 113 -8.75 4.90 -10.93
N GLY A 114 -9.72 5.74 -10.57
CA GLY A 114 -10.99 5.26 -10.04
C GLY A 114 -11.87 4.83 -11.19
N ALA A 115 -12.44 3.62 -11.11
CA ALA A 115 -13.54 3.20 -11.97
C ALA A 115 -14.81 3.98 -11.62
#